data_AF-A0A2I0R6A8-F1
#
_entry.id   AF-A0A2I0R6A8-F1
#
_cell.length_a   1.000
_cell.length_b   1.000
_cell.length_c   1.000
_cell.angle_alpha   90.00
_cell.angle_beta   90.00
_cell.angle_gamma   90.00
#
_symmetry.space_group_name_H-M   'P 1'
#
loop_
_entity.id
_entity.type
_entity.pdbx_description
1 polymer ?
#
loop_
_entity_poly.entity_id
_entity_poly.type
_entity_poly.pdbx_seq_one_letter_code
_entity_poly.pdbx_strand_id
1 'polypeptide(L)'
;MKLIDKPVYLIIITLLFLFSSCGESGNNSKGEFNGTDFCLMIGTDDIRSVFNLNSGVEIEQDKNLDQICYYKWTADDINYSIRFTKAKWDQKSSAEVNKTWEKQNESNYNKYDLEIIQGVGAKASWSDYEKGQLRFVADGYFFYLSLYNDSSSESPEGKQDRIDKAAQLANVIIDKM
;
A
#
# COMPACT_ATOMS: atom_id res chain seq x y z
N MET A 1 -35.09 -8.01 -69.95
CA MET A 1 -34.98 -9.21 -69.12
C MET A 1 -33.51 -9.64 -69.10
N LYS A 2 -32.78 -9.30 -68.04
CA LYS A 2 -31.39 -9.71 -67.81
C LYS A 2 -31.27 -10.08 -66.33
N LEU A 3 -30.58 -11.19 -66.09
CA LEU A 3 -30.56 -11.95 -64.84
C LEU A 3 -29.98 -11.16 -63.67
N ILE A 4 -30.65 -11.34 -62.53
CA ILE A 4 -30.11 -11.13 -61.19
C ILE A 4 -29.22 -12.33 -60.88
N ASP A 5 -27.95 -12.09 -60.58
CA ASP A 5 -27.04 -13.08 -60.02
C ASP A 5 -25.97 -12.38 -59.18
N LYS A 6 -26.18 -12.33 -57.86
CA LYS A 6 -25.24 -12.80 -56.81
C LYS A 6 -25.30 -12.01 -55.49
N PRO A 7 -24.97 -12.69 -54.37
CA PRO A 7 -25.48 -12.39 -53.04
C PRO A 7 -24.42 -11.76 -52.11
N VAL A 8 -24.91 -11.02 -51.11
CA VAL A 8 -24.47 -10.93 -49.70
C VAL A 8 -23.02 -10.47 -49.42
N TYR A 9 -22.91 -9.66 -48.35
CA TYR A 9 -21.71 -9.18 -47.65
C TYR A 9 -21.13 -7.85 -48.12
N LEU A 10 -21.55 -6.75 -47.49
CA LEU A 10 -20.74 -6.09 -46.46
C LEU A 10 -21.60 -5.02 -45.78
N ILE A 11 -22.29 -5.41 -44.71
CA ILE A 11 -22.78 -4.47 -43.71
C ILE A 11 -21.51 -4.00 -42.96
N ILE A 12 -20.87 -2.95 -43.47
CA ILE A 12 -19.93 -2.17 -42.68
C ILE A 12 -20.79 -1.29 -41.78
N ILE A 13 -21.02 -1.79 -40.57
CA ILE A 13 -21.38 -0.98 -39.42
C ILE A 13 -20.19 -0.06 -39.14
N THR A 14 -20.10 1.06 -39.85
CA THR A 14 -19.39 2.25 -39.37
C THR A 14 -20.32 2.93 -38.39
N LEU A 15 -20.39 2.36 -37.19
CA LEU A 15 -21.05 2.97 -36.06
C LEU A 15 -20.23 4.20 -35.67
N LEU A 16 -20.76 5.35 -36.07
CA LEU A 16 -20.48 6.67 -35.54
C LEU A 16 -20.64 6.65 -34.01
N PHE A 17 -19.59 6.29 -33.29
CA PHE A 17 -19.41 6.74 -31.91
C PHE A 17 -18.48 7.94 -31.90
N LEU A 18 -19.10 9.08 -32.19
CA LEU A 18 -18.71 10.35 -31.59
C LEU A 18 -18.97 10.24 -30.09
N PHE A 19 -17.96 9.86 -29.32
CA PHE A 19 -17.81 10.37 -27.97
C PHE A 19 -16.51 11.16 -27.93
N SER A 20 -16.69 12.48 -27.97
CA SER A 20 -15.90 13.50 -27.33
C SER A 20 -14.68 12.99 -26.59
N SER A 21 -13.54 12.95 -27.28
CA SER A 21 -12.24 13.19 -26.64
C SER A 21 -12.21 14.65 -26.19
N CYS A 22 -13.02 14.97 -25.18
CA CYS A 22 -12.63 15.97 -24.21
C CYS A 22 -11.63 15.24 -23.33
N GLY A 23 -10.37 15.25 -23.76
CA GLY A 23 -9.29 15.06 -22.81
C GLY A 23 -9.45 16.18 -21.80
N GLU A 24 -10.10 15.90 -20.68
CA GLU A 24 -9.81 16.64 -19.47
C GLU A 24 -8.28 16.55 -19.35
N SER A 25 -7.62 17.69 -19.56
CA SER A 25 -6.29 17.89 -19.07
C SER A 25 -6.41 17.79 -17.55
N GLY A 26 -6.41 16.55 -17.05
CA GLY A 26 -6.27 16.26 -15.65
C GLY A 26 -5.01 17.00 -15.25
N ASN A 27 -5.19 18.03 -14.43
CA ASN A 27 -4.09 18.75 -13.83
C ASN A 27 -3.19 17.68 -13.21
N ASN A 28 -2.07 17.37 -13.85
CA ASN A 28 -0.95 16.66 -13.25
C ASN A 28 -0.25 17.61 -12.28
N SER A 29 -1.02 18.29 -11.43
CA SER A 29 -0.49 18.94 -10.24
C SER A 29 -0.04 17.81 -9.34
N LYS A 30 1.24 17.44 -9.50
CA LYS A 30 1.95 16.62 -8.53
C LYS A 30 1.83 17.35 -7.21
N GLY A 31 1.05 16.82 -6.29
CA GLY A 31 1.06 17.26 -4.92
C GLY A 31 2.46 17.03 -4.38
N GLU A 32 3.05 18.07 -3.83
CA GLU A 32 4.12 17.89 -2.88
C GLU A 32 3.44 17.50 -1.56
N PHE A 33 3.75 16.33 -1.02
CA PHE A 33 3.36 16.01 0.35
C PHE A 33 4.12 16.99 1.22
N ASN A 34 3.46 18.09 1.57
CA ASN A 34 3.99 19.14 2.42
C ASN A 34 3.98 18.61 3.86
N GLY A 35 4.91 17.68 4.08
CA GLY A 35 4.78 16.68 5.11
C GLY A 35 5.39 17.12 6.42
N THR A 36 4.51 17.48 7.35
CA THR A 36 4.62 17.03 8.75
C THR A 36 5.36 15.70 8.82
N ASP A 37 6.28 15.58 9.77
CA ASP A 37 7.05 14.36 10.03
C ASP A 37 6.15 13.13 9.84
N PHE A 38 6.35 12.33 8.79
CA PHE A 38 5.41 11.26 8.43
C PHE A 38 5.31 10.21 9.55
N CYS A 39 6.25 10.22 10.50
CA CYS A 39 6.17 9.53 11.77
C CYS A 39 4.97 9.96 12.64
N LEU A 40 4.32 11.08 12.37
CA LEU A 40 3.11 11.51 13.05
C LEU A 40 1.83 10.88 12.45
N MET A 41 1.93 10.20 11.30
CA MET A 41 0.80 9.46 10.73
C MET A 41 0.42 8.23 11.56
N ILE A 42 1.36 7.70 12.35
CA ILE A 42 1.09 6.66 13.34
C ILE A 42 1.38 7.25 14.73
N GLY A 43 0.34 7.53 15.49
CA GLY A 43 0.45 7.89 16.90
C GLY A 43 0.58 6.66 17.79
N THR A 44 1.07 6.85 19.02
CA THR A 44 1.13 5.78 20.01
C THR A 44 -0.26 5.23 20.36
N ASP A 45 -1.30 6.09 20.35
CA ASP A 45 -2.68 5.66 20.59
C ASP A 45 -3.24 4.80 19.46
N ASP A 46 -2.83 5.02 18.20
CA ASP A 46 -3.20 4.16 17.08
C ASP A 46 -2.62 2.75 17.27
N ILE A 47 -1.36 2.67 17.72
CA ILE A 47 -0.70 1.39 18.04
C ILE A 47 -1.39 0.71 19.21
N ARG A 48 -1.71 1.45 20.29
CA ARG A 48 -2.44 0.89 21.43
C ARG A 48 -3.78 0.31 21.00
N SER A 49 -4.52 1.02 20.15
CA SER A 49 -5.81 0.55 19.64
C SER A 49 -5.66 -0.72 18.80
N VAL A 50 -4.74 -0.75 17.84
CA VAL A 50 -4.57 -1.90 16.93
C VAL A 50 -4.05 -3.15 17.65
N PHE A 51 -3.14 -2.97 18.60
CA PHE A 51 -2.52 -4.08 19.34
C PHE A 51 -3.22 -4.39 20.66
N ASN A 52 -4.36 -3.74 20.95
CA ASN A 52 -5.11 -3.87 22.21
C ASN A 52 -4.24 -3.69 23.46
N LEU A 53 -3.31 -2.72 23.42
CA LEU A 53 -2.37 -2.47 24.51
C LEU A 53 -3.06 -1.67 25.62
N ASN A 54 -2.78 -2.03 26.87
CA ASN A 54 -3.20 -1.24 28.01
C ASN A 54 -2.42 0.09 28.06
N SER A 55 -2.99 1.10 28.74
CA SER A 55 -2.37 2.43 28.86
C SER A 55 -1.04 2.45 29.64
N GLY A 56 -0.74 1.39 30.39
CA GLY A 56 0.51 1.24 31.13
C GLY A 56 1.67 0.74 30.28
N VAL A 57 1.42 0.27 29.05
CA VAL A 57 2.49 -0.09 28.10
C VAL A 57 3.10 1.18 27.54
N GLU A 58 4.39 1.36 27.81
CA GLU A 58 5.20 2.41 27.23
C GLU A 58 5.56 2.05 25.78
N ILE A 59 5.31 3.00 24.87
CA ILE A 59 5.64 2.87 23.46
C ILE A 59 6.69 3.93 23.15
N GLU A 60 7.91 3.49 22.90
CA GLU A 60 9.02 4.34 22.49
C GLU A 60 8.91 4.60 20.98
N GLN A 61 8.93 5.87 20.59
CA GLN A 61 9.06 6.27 19.19
C GLN A 61 10.48 6.78 18.94
N ASP A 62 11.16 6.17 17.99
CA ASP A 62 12.48 6.60 17.53
C ASP A 62 12.44 6.90 16.02
N LYS A 63 13.16 7.93 15.61
CA LYS A 63 13.27 8.35 14.21
C LYS A 63 14.73 8.30 13.80
N ASN A 64 15.02 7.48 12.80
CA ASN A 64 16.37 7.40 12.24
C ASN A 64 16.44 8.12 10.88
N LEU A 65 17.37 9.08 10.78
CA LEU A 65 17.82 9.74 9.54
C LEU A 65 16.68 10.10 8.56
N ASP A 66 15.66 10.81 9.06
CA ASP A 66 14.53 11.41 8.32
C ASP A 66 13.65 10.47 7.49
N GLN A 67 13.81 9.15 7.62
CA GLN A 67 13.26 8.22 6.61
C GLN A 67 12.59 6.98 7.18
N ILE A 68 12.83 6.66 8.45
CA ILE A 68 12.24 5.47 9.07
C ILE A 68 11.81 5.83 10.49
N CYS A 69 10.55 5.52 10.78
CA CYS A 69 9.95 5.62 12.10
C CYS A 69 9.94 4.23 12.72
N TYR A 70 10.45 4.14 13.93
CA TYR A 70 10.40 2.93 14.74
C TYR A 70 9.49 3.17 15.94
N TYR A 71 8.64 2.20 16.21
CA TYR A 71 7.84 2.15 17.42
C TYR A 71 8.17 0.86 18.13
N LYS A 72 8.52 0.93 19.41
CA LYS A 72 8.97 -0.23 20.19
C LYS A 72 8.21 -0.27 21.50
N TRP A 73 7.84 -1.47 21.92
CA TRP A 73 7.27 -1.70 23.24
C TRP A 73 7.55 -3.13 23.69
N THR A 74 7.41 -3.37 24.99
CA THR A 74 7.49 -4.70 25.57
C THR A 74 6.14 -5.06 26.18
N ALA A 75 5.64 -6.24 25.86
CA ALA A 75 4.42 -6.80 26.46
C ALA A 75 4.62 -8.31 26.66
N ASP A 76 4.23 -8.82 27.82
CA ASP A 76 4.36 -10.25 28.18
C ASP A 76 5.77 -10.82 27.94
N ASP A 77 6.80 -10.07 28.34
CA ASP A 77 8.23 -10.38 28.13
C ASP A 77 8.68 -10.51 26.65
N ILE A 78 7.87 -10.01 25.71
CA ILE A 78 8.17 -9.99 24.27
C ILE A 78 8.40 -8.55 23.81
N ASN A 79 9.51 -8.33 23.11
CA ASN A 79 9.80 -7.04 22.48
C ASN A 79 9.14 -7.00 21.11
N TYR A 80 8.30 -6.00 20.90
CA TYR A 80 7.64 -5.74 19.62
C TYR A 80 8.25 -4.49 18.99
N SER A 81 8.27 -4.47 17.66
CA SER A 81 8.55 -3.23 16.95
C SER A 81 7.81 -3.11 15.62
N ILE A 82 7.42 -1.88 15.31
CA ILE A 82 6.91 -1.46 14.01
C ILE A 82 7.99 -0.63 13.34
N ARG A 83 8.30 -0.97 12.08
CA ARG A 83 9.11 -0.14 11.19
C ARG A 83 8.20 0.45 10.11
N PHE A 84 8.05 1.76 10.13
CA PHE A 84 7.25 2.48 9.13
C PHE A 84 8.14 3.38 8.27
N THR A 85 7.99 3.28 6.96
CA THR A 85 8.72 4.11 6.00
C THR A 85 7.90 4.39 4.75
N LYS A 86 8.31 5.44 4.04
CA LYS A 86 7.74 5.89 2.77
C LYS A 86 8.83 5.84 1.69
N ALA A 87 8.46 5.49 0.47
CA ALA A 87 9.37 5.64 -0.67
C ALA A 87 9.79 7.10 -0.82
N LYS A 88 11.09 7.33 -1.04
CA LYS A 88 11.68 8.68 -1.18
C LYS A 88 11.34 9.40 -2.49
N TRP A 89 10.39 8.87 -3.25
CA TRP A 89 10.02 9.42 -4.55
C TRP A 89 8.80 10.31 -4.40
N ASP A 90 8.70 11.28 -5.29
CA ASP A 90 7.52 12.13 -5.40
C ASP A 90 6.27 11.30 -5.67
N GLN A 91 5.12 11.95 -5.45
CA GLN A 91 3.82 11.43 -5.82
C GLN A 91 3.82 10.91 -7.25
N LYS A 92 3.24 9.73 -7.45
CA LYS A 92 3.13 9.11 -8.77
C LYS A 92 1.70 9.16 -9.27
N SER A 93 1.55 9.41 -10.57
CA SER A 93 0.28 9.18 -11.25
C SER A 93 -0.12 7.69 -11.18
N SER A 94 -1.39 7.38 -11.38
CA SER A 94 -1.88 5.99 -11.34
C SER A 94 -1.13 5.06 -12.31
N ALA A 95 -0.77 5.56 -13.50
CA ALA A 95 0.01 4.80 -14.49
C ALA A 95 1.44 4.51 -13.99
N GLU A 96 2.09 5.49 -13.37
CA GLU A 96 3.42 5.32 -12.78
C GLU A 96 3.39 4.39 -11.56
N VAL A 97 2.33 4.46 -10.75
CA VAL A 97 2.08 3.53 -9.64
C VAL A 97 2.00 2.09 -10.16
N ASN A 98 1.15 1.82 -11.16
CA ASN A 98 0.97 0.47 -11.72
C ASN A 98 2.30 -0.09 -12.23
N LYS A 99 3.01 0.68 -13.06
CA LYS A 99 4.32 0.28 -13.60
C LYS A 99 5.35 0.01 -12.49
N THR A 100 5.37 0.85 -11.46
CA THR A 100 6.29 0.69 -10.32
C THR A 100 5.95 -0.57 -9.52
N TRP A 101 4.66 -0.80 -9.27
CA TRP A 101 4.16 -1.95 -8.52
C TRP A 101 4.51 -3.27 -9.20
N GLU A 102 4.22 -3.39 -10.50
CA GLU A 102 4.54 -4.57 -11.32
C GLU A 102 6.04 -4.85 -11.31
N LYS A 103 6.86 -3.83 -11.58
CA LYS A 103 8.33 -3.96 -11.55
C LYS A 103 8.84 -4.44 -10.20
N GLN A 104 8.33 -3.90 -9.09
CA GLN A 104 8.74 -4.32 -7.75
C GLN A 104 8.29 -5.76 -7.45
N ASN A 105 7.13 -6.19 -7.93
CA ASN A 105 6.69 -7.59 -7.79
C ASN A 105 7.69 -8.53 -8.46
N GLU A 106 8.00 -8.26 -9.73
CA GLU A 106 8.94 -9.06 -10.52
C GLU A 106 10.34 -9.11 -9.89
N SER A 107 10.88 -7.96 -9.45
CA SER A 107 12.27 -7.89 -9.01
C SER A 107 12.48 -8.28 -7.56
N ASN A 108 11.53 -7.96 -6.67
CA ASN A 108 11.74 -8.00 -5.23
C ASN A 108 10.82 -8.99 -4.53
N TYR A 109 9.52 -8.99 -4.86
CA TYR A 109 8.51 -9.61 -4.00
C TYR A 109 8.03 -11.00 -4.42
N ASN A 110 8.13 -11.38 -5.69
CA ASN A 110 7.66 -12.69 -6.17
C ASN A 110 8.35 -13.89 -5.49
N LYS A 111 9.50 -13.67 -4.84
CA LYS A 111 10.24 -14.69 -4.08
C LYS A 111 9.91 -14.74 -2.58
N TYR A 112 8.93 -13.95 -2.11
CA TYR A 112 8.59 -13.81 -0.69
C TYR A 112 7.09 -14.00 -0.42
N ASP A 113 6.46 -15.01 -1.05
CA ASP A 113 5.06 -15.38 -0.82
C ASP A 113 4.11 -14.18 -0.78
N LEU A 114 4.08 -13.47 -1.91
CA LEU A 114 3.31 -12.25 -2.09
C LEU A 114 1.80 -12.53 -2.02
N GLU A 115 1.13 -11.84 -1.12
CA GLU A 115 -0.31 -11.93 -0.91
C GLU A 115 -0.95 -10.57 -1.15
N ILE A 116 -1.96 -10.50 -2.02
CA ILE A 116 -2.68 -9.25 -2.29
C ILE A 116 -3.67 -8.99 -1.16
N ILE A 117 -3.57 -7.81 -0.56
CA ILE A 117 -4.46 -7.38 0.52
C ILE A 117 -5.50 -6.42 -0.06
N GLN A 118 -6.77 -6.72 0.15
CA GLN A 118 -7.89 -5.88 -0.29
C GLN A 118 -8.28 -4.89 0.81
N GLY A 119 -8.93 -3.78 0.41
CA GLY A 119 -9.44 -2.80 1.36
C GLY A 119 -8.39 -1.91 2.03
N VAL A 120 -7.15 -1.88 1.50
CA VAL A 120 -6.09 -0.98 1.95
C VAL A 120 -5.56 -0.19 0.76
N GLY A 121 -5.88 1.10 0.75
CA GLY A 121 -5.41 2.05 -0.27
C GLY A 121 -5.78 1.67 -1.70
N ALA A 122 -5.04 2.21 -2.67
CA ALA A 122 -5.22 1.88 -4.08
C ALA A 122 -4.66 0.50 -4.43
N LYS A 123 -3.62 0.07 -3.71
CA LYS A 123 -2.97 -1.25 -3.81
C LYS A 123 -2.35 -1.60 -2.47
N ALA A 124 -2.44 -2.85 -2.07
CA ALA A 124 -1.69 -3.38 -0.95
C ALA A 124 -1.28 -4.84 -1.17
N SER A 125 -0.14 -5.20 -0.59
CA SER A 125 0.34 -6.58 -0.59
C SER A 125 1.18 -6.86 0.63
N TRP A 126 0.96 -8.02 1.24
CA TRP A 126 1.85 -8.58 2.25
C TRP A 126 2.90 -9.46 1.58
N SER A 127 4.10 -9.50 2.15
CA SER A 127 5.14 -10.47 1.79
C SER A 127 5.97 -10.83 3.01
N ASP A 128 6.65 -11.97 2.96
CA ASP A 128 7.59 -12.38 4.00
C ASP A 128 8.97 -11.73 3.85
N TYR A 129 9.07 -10.68 3.01
CA TYR A 129 10.24 -9.82 2.90
C TYR A 129 10.57 -9.20 4.26
N GLU A 130 11.86 -9.22 4.64
CA GLU A 130 12.33 -8.73 5.95
C GLU A 130 11.49 -9.25 7.14
N LYS A 131 11.14 -10.54 7.15
CA LYS A 131 10.33 -11.21 8.20
C LYS A 131 8.84 -10.79 8.26
N GLY A 132 8.36 -10.05 7.26
CA GLY A 132 6.96 -9.64 7.17
C GLY A 132 6.83 -8.15 6.91
N GLN A 133 6.23 -7.80 5.78
CA GLN A 133 6.03 -6.41 5.39
C GLN A 133 4.74 -6.25 4.60
N LEU A 134 3.91 -5.29 5.03
CA LEU A 134 2.85 -4.73 4.23
C LEU A 134 3.42 -3.57 3.41
N ARG A 135 3.31 -3.66 2.09
CA ARG A 135 3.52 -2.55 1.17
C ARG A 135 2.16 -2.08 0.67
N PHE A 136 1.91 -0.77 0.68
CA PHE A 136 0.65 -0.21 0.19
C PHE A 136 0.85 1.13 -0.51
N VAL A 137 -0.17 1.55 -1.28
CA VAL A 137 -0.20 2.82 -2.01
C VAL A 137 -1.38 3.65 -1.55
N ALA A 138 -1.10 4.89 -1.13
CA ALA A 138 -2.08 5.88 -0.73
C ALA A 138 -1.73 7.23 -1.39
N ASP A 139 -2.72 7.86 -2.02
CA ASP A 139 -2.57 9.11 -2.78
C ASP A 139 -1.31 9.17 -3.68
N GLY A 140 -1.01 8.08 -4.40
CA GLY A 140 0.15 8.01 -5.29
C GLY A 140 1.52 7.85 -4.61
N TYR A 141 1.59 7.73 -3.29
CA TYR A 141 2.81 7.43 -2.53
C TYR A 141 2.87 5.95 -2.13
N PHE A 142 4.09 5.40 -2.09
CA PHE A 142 4.35 4.05 -1.62
C PHE A 142 4.79 4.07 -0.16
N PHE A 143 4.18 3.22 0.65
CA PHE A 143 4.46 3.04 2.06
C PHE A 143 4.79 1.59 2.36
N TYR A 144 5.57 1.40 3.43
CA TYR A 144 6.04 0.11 3.89
C TYR A 144 5.92 0.04 5.41
N LEU A 145 5.26 -1.00 5.90
CA LEU A 145 5.04 -1.25 7.31
C LEU A 145 5.47 -2.69 7.62
N SER A 146 6.55 -2.83 8.39
CA SER A 146 7.05 -4.12 8.85
C SER A 146 6.77 -4.29 10.34
N LEU A 147 6.31 -5.48 10.72
CA LEU A 147 6.01 -5.86 12.09
C LEU A 147 7.02 -6.91 12.56
N TYR A 148 7.67 -6.65 13.68
CA TYR A 148 8.67 -7.54 14.27
C TYR A 148 8.31 -7.86 15.71
N ASN A 149 8.67 -9.06 16.13
CA ASN A 149 8.79 -9.42 17.53
C ASN A 149 10.08 -10.22 17.74
N ASP A 150 10.71 -10.03 18.89
CA ASP A 150 11.87 -10.82 19.32
C ASP A 150 11.39 -11.91 20.29
N SER A 151 10.65 -12.91 19.79
CA SER A 151 10.44 -14.14 20.53
C SER A 151 11.53 -15.16 20.19
N SER A 152 12.07 -15.83 21.20
CA SER A 152 12.99 -16.96 21.04
C SER A 152 12.29 -18.24 20.54
N SER A 153 10.97 -18.22 20.53
CA SER A 153 10.05 -19.22 19.96
C SER A 153 9.34 -18.68 18.71
N GLU A 154 8.48 -19.49 18.08
CA GLU A 154 7.52 -19.03 17.06
C GLU A 154 6.78 -17.76 17.54
N SER A 155 6.59 -16.80 16.63
CA SER A 155 5.93 -15.52 16.92
C SER A 155 4.60 -15.78 17.63
N PRO A 156 4.31 -15.09 18.76
CA PRO A 156 3.03 -15.25 19.46
C PRO A 156 1.84 -14.92 18.56
N GLU A 157 2.08 -14.06 17.56
CA GLU A 157 1.12 -13.67 16.54
C GLU A 157 1.32 -14.51 15.27
N GLY A 158 0.24 -15.11 14.76
CA GLY A 158 0.25 -15.78 13.46
C GLY A 158 0.42 -14.80 12.28
N LYS A 159 0.74 -15.32 11.09
CA LYS A 159 0.90 -14.49 9.87
C LYS A 159 -0.32 -13.60 9.60
N GLN A 160 -1.54 -14.16 9.71
CA GLN A 160 -2.77 -13.41 9.44
C GLN A 160 -2.99 -12.26 10.43
N ASP A 161 -2.73 -12.47 11.72
CA ASP A 161 -2.89 -11.42 12.73
C ASP A 161 -1.96 -10.22 12.45
N ARG A 162 -0.72 -10.50 12.01
CA ARG A 162 0.22 -9.44 11.56
C ARG A 162 -0.28 -8.72 10.32
N ILE A 163 -0.84 -9.43 9.34
CA ILE A 163 -1.44 -8.83 8.14
C ILE A 163 -2.59 -7.90 8.55
N ASP A 164 -3.49 -8.36 9.41
CA ASP A 164 -4.67 -7.62 9.83
C ASP A 164 -4.29 -6.36 10.62
N LYS A 165 -3.32 -6.46 11.54
CA LYS A 165 -2.78 -5.32 12.30
C LYS A 165 -2.07 -4.31 11.39
N ALA A 166 -1.26 -4.79 10.45
CA ALA A 166 -0.59 -3.92 9.48
C ALA A 166 -1.61 -3.20 8.58
N ALA A 167 -2.66 -3.90 8.15
CA ALA A 167 -3.73 -3.33 7.33
C ALA A 167 -4.53 -2.25 8.10
N GLN A 168 -4.82 -2.49 9.38
CA GLN A 168 -5.47 -1.49 10.24
C GLN A 168 -4.62 -0.23 10.40
N LEU A 169 -3.32 -0.37 10.68
CA LEU A 169 -2.40 0.78 10.74
C LEU A 169 -2.27 1.50 9.38
N ALA A 170 -2.25 0.77 8.28
CA ALA A 170 -2.23 1.36 6.94
C ALA A 170 -3.48 2.21 6.68
N ASN A 171 -4.66 1.76 7.12
CA ASN A 171 -5.89 2.55 7.00
C ASN A 171 -5.87 3.80 7.88
N VAL A 172 -5.31 3.74 9.09
CA VAL A 172 -5.07 4.93 9.92
C VAL A 172 -4.19 5.97 9.20
N ILE A 173 -3.16 5.52 8.49
CA ILE A 173 -2.30 6.40 7.69
C ILE A 173 -3.08 7.01 6.54
N ILE A 174 -3.84 6.20 5.80
CA ILE A 174 -4.65 6.64 4.66
C ILE A 174 -5.68 7.69 5.09
N ASP A 175 -6.32 7.52 6.25
CA ASP A 175 -7.33 8.46 6.76
C ASP A 175 -6.75 9.83 7.14
N LYS A 176 -5.43 9.93 7.34
CA LYS A 176 -4.72 11.17 7.72
C LYS A 176 -4.09 11.91 6.53
N MET A 177 -4.16 11.35 5.32
CA MET A 177 -3.62 11.94 4.09
C MET A 177 -4.66 12.80 3.39
#